data_AF-K5XFR2-F1
#
_entry.id   AF-K5XFR2-F1
#
_cell.length_a   1.000
_cell.length_b   1.000
_cell.length_c   1.000
_cell.angle_alpha   90.00
_cell.angle_beta   90.00
_cell.angle_gamma   90.00
#
_symmetry.space_group_name_H-M   'P 1'
#
loop_
_entity.id
_entity.type
_entity.pdbx_description
1 polymer ?
#
loop_
_entity_poly.entity_id
_entity_poly.type
_entity_poly.pdbx_seq_one_letter_code
_entity_poly.pdbx_strand_id
1 'polypeptide(L)' 'MVDSGCTHTCIDEELVKKKKIPTKKLERPITCRNSDGTIAGKKDITKFVKMDLNINGHNEQLDAVAMIG' A
#
# COMPACT_ATOMS: atom_id res chain seq x y z
N MET A 1 3.20 -10.52 4.30
CA MET A 1 2.52 -11.37 3.31
C MET A 1 3.20 -11.16 1.98
N VAL A 2 3.44 -12.22 1.21
CA VAL A 2 3.92 -12.13 -0.17
C VAL A 2 2.75 -12.56 -1.04
N ASP A 3 2.34 -11.69 -1.96
CA ASP A 3 1.19 -11.93 -2.84
C ASP A 3 1.58 -11.60 -4.28
N SER A 4 1.72 -12.64 -5.10
CA SER A 4 2.06 -12.52 -6.52
C SER A 4 0.89 -12.06 -7.39
N GLY A 5 -0.34 -12.05 -6.86
CA GLY A 5 -1.52 -11.51 -7.53
C GLY A 5 -1.65 -10.00 -7.41
N CYS A 6 -0.85 -9.36 -6.56
CA CYS A 6 -0.92 -7.93 -6.33
C CYS A 6 0.00 -7.16 -7.29
N THR A 7 -0.55 -6.14 -7.96
CA THR A 7 0.22 -5.31 -8.89
C THR A 7 1.06 -4.25 -8.17
N HIS A 8 0.73 -3.91 -6.93
CA HIS A 8 1.43 -2.90 -6.14
C HIS A 8 1.79 -3.44 -4.76
N THR A 9 2.86 -2.92 -4.17
CA THR A 9 3.11 -3.15 -2.75
C THR A 9 2.08 -2.40 -1.92
N CYS A 10 1.50 -3.08 -0.94
CA CYS A 10 0.39 -2.57 -0.16
C CYS A 10 0.71 -2.56 1.33
N ILE A 11 0.23 -1.51 2.02
CA ILE A 11 0.30 -1.40 3.48
C ILE A 11 -1.04 -0.96 4.06
N ASP A 12 -1.37 -1.49 5.22
CA ASP A 12 -2.57 -1.13 5.98
C ASP A 12 -2.53 0.33 6.47
N GLU A 13 -3.59 1.10 6.22
CA GLU A 13 -3.68 2.52 6.58
C GLU A 13 -3.67 2.73 8.10
N GLU A 14 -4.27 1.83 8.88
CA GLU A 14 -4.28 1.93 10.35
C GLU A 14 -2.88 1.73 10.92
N LEU A 15 -2.09 0.81 10.35
CA LEU A 15 -0.68 0.63 10.70
C LEU A 15 0.14 1.89 10.38
N VAL A 16 -0.07 2.50 9.21
CA VAL A 16 0.58 3.76 8.80
C VAL A 16 0.27 4.88 9.80
N LYS A 17 -1.00 5.04 10.20
CA LYS A 17 -1.44 6.02 11.20
C LYS A 17 -0.82 5.74 12.58
N LYS A 18 -0.91 4.48 13.05
CA LYS A 18 -0.40 4.06 14.37
C LYS A 18 1.10 4.30 14.50
N LYS A 19 1.86 4.02 13.44
CA LYS A 19 3.32 4.23 13.39
C LYS A 19 3.72 5.64 12.95
N LYS A 20 2.75 6.52 12.65
CA LYS A 20 2.96 7.89 12.17
C LYS A 20 3.91 7.96 10.97
N ILE A 21 3.79 7.00 10.05
CA ILE A 21 4.67 6.93 8.87
C ILE A 21 4.28 8.08 7.92
N PRO A 22 5.24 8.88 7.42
CA PRO A 22 4.96 9.94 6.48
C PRO A 22 4.29 9.41 5.21
N THR A 23 3.17 10.02 4.83
CA THR A 23 2.44 9.69 3.60
C THR A 23 2.51 10.82 2.60
N LYS A 24 2.52 10.50 1.32
CA LYS A 24 2.35 11.47 0.22
C LYS A 24 1.05 11.18 -0.53
N LYS A 25 0.40 12.22 -1.02
CA LYS A 25 -0.81 12.09 -1.83
C LYS A 25 -0.42 11.59 -3.23
N LEU A 26 -1.17 10.64 -3.76
CA LEU A 26 -1.06 10.20 -5.15
C LEU A 26 -1.59 11.30 -6.09
N GLU A 27 -0.94 11.47 -7.22
CA GLU A 27 -1.39 12.41 -8.26
C GLU A 27 -2.72 11.96 -8.89
N ARG A 28 -2.95 10.65 -8.95
CA ARG A 28 -4.19 10.04 -9.43
C ARG A 28 -4.65 8.96 -8.45
N PRO A 29 -5.93 8.94 -8.03
CA PRO A 29 -6.47 7.87 -7.23
C PRO A 29 -6.37 6.52 -7.95
N ILE A 30 -6.15 5.44 -7.20
CA ILE A 30 -6.14 4.08 -7.71
C ILE A 30 -7.36 3.35 -7.17
N THR A 31 -8.20 2.85 -8.07
CA THR A 31 -9.31 1.95 -7.72
C THR A 31 -8.77 0.53 -7.62
N CYS A 32 -8.77 -0.03 -6.41
CA CYS A 32 -8.41 -1.42 -6.20
C CYS A 32 -9.57 -2.33 -6.64
N ARG A 33 -9.25 -3.47 -7.26
CA ARG A 33 -10.24 -4.46 -7.69
C ARG A 33 -9.84 -5.85 -7.21
N ASN A 34 -10.82 -6.61 -6.75
CA ASN A 34 -10.67 -8.03 -6.45
C ASN A 34 -10.54 -8.83 -7.75
N SER A 35 -10.12 -10.10 -7.63
CA SER A 35 -9.98 -11.00 -8.77
C SER A 35 -11.30 -11.26 -9.52
N ASP A 36 -12.45 -11.09 -8.86
CA ASP A 36 -13.78 -11.18 -9.46
C ASP A 36 -14.24 -9.88 -10.16
N GLY A 37 -13.39 -8.85 -10.19
CA GLY A 37 -13.65 -7.56 -10.83
C GLY A 37 -14.41 -6.54 -9.96
N THR A 38 -14.88 -6.95 -8.78
CA THR A 38 -15.53 -6.04 -7.81
C THR A 38 -14.52 -5.05 -7.24
N ILE A 39 -14.99 -3.87 -6.81
CA ILE A 39 -14.12 -2.87 -6.19
C ILE A 39 -13.71 -3.37 -4.80
N ALA A 40 -12.39 -3.43 -4.57
CA ALA A 40 -11.82 -3.79 -3.29
C ALA A 40 -11.78 -2.57 -2.37
N GLY A 41 -12.37 -2.68 -1.18
CA GLY A 41 -12.48 -1.60 -0.21
C GLY A 41 -13.61 -0.59 -0.52
N LYS A 42 -13.83 0.34 0.41
CA LYS A 42 -14.93 1.33 0.32
C LYS A 42 -14.55 2.63 -0.41
N LYS A 43 -13.27 2.84 -0.70
CA LYS A 43 -12.72 4.11 -1.21
C LYS A 43 -11.51 3.87 -2.10
N ASP A 44 -11.27 4.77 -3.04
CA ASP A 44 -10.04 4.79 -3.83
C ASP A 44 -8.82 5.01 -2.95
N ILE A 45 -7.70 4.41 -3.36
CA ILE A 45 -6.40 4.61 -2.74
C ILE A 45 -5.86 5.95 -3.22
N THR A 46 -5.53 6.83 -2.28
CA THR A 46 -5.12 8.21 -2.57
C THR A 46 -3.76 8.58 -1.99
N LYS A 47 -3.10 7.65 -1.28
CA LYS A 47 -1.85 7.90 -0.56
C LYS A 47 -0.84 6.79 -0.83
N PHE A 48 0.42 7.17 -0.93
CA PHE A 48 1.55 6.26 -0.92
C PHE A 48 2.51 6.59 0.23
N VAL A 49 3.31 5.60 0.58
CA VAL A 49 4.26 5.61 1.69
C VAL A 49 5.59 5.11 1.17
N LYS A 50 6.66 5.84 1.46
CA LYS A 50 8.02 5.35 1.29
C LYS A 50 8.42 4.55 2.51
N MET A 51 8.86 3.32 2.30
CA MET A 51 9.25 2.42 3.38
C MET A 51 10.62 1.80 3.08
N ASP A 52 11.43 1.70 4.12
CA ASP A 52 12.68 0.93 4.07
C ASP A 52 12.39 -0.48 4.57
N LEU A 53 12.62 -1.47 3.72
CA LEU A 53 12.43 -2.88 4.00
C LEU A 53 13.80 -3.52 4.21
N ASN A 54 14.01 -4.11 5.39
CA ASN A 54 15.16 -4.97 5.64
C ASN A 54 14.73 -6.44 5.64
N ILE A 55 15.34 -7.25 4.78
CA ILE A 55 15.19 -8.70 4.80
C ILE A 55 16.58 -9.31 4.84
N ASN A 56 16.91 -10.02 5.93
CA ASN A 56 18.20 -10.70 6.12
C ASN A 56 19.42 -9.81 5.83
N GLY A 57 19.38 -8.53 6.25
CA GLY A 57 20.48 -7.58 6.02
C GLY A 57 20.46 -6.89 4.66
N HIS A 58 19.58 -7.29 3.74
CA HIS A 58 19.33 -6.55 2.50
C HIS A 58 18.33 -5.44 2.76
N ASN A 59 18.72 -4.20 2.49
CA ASN A 59 17.86 -3.02 2.62
C ASN A 59 17.40 -2.56 1.25
N GLU A 60 16.09 -2.37 1.10
CA GLU A 60 15.49 -1.82 -0.10
C GLU A 60 14.44 -0.78 0.26
N GLN A 61 14.46 0.36 -0.43
CA GLN A 61 13.41 1.35 -0.29
C GLN A 61 12.34 1.08 -1.34
N LEU A 62 11.09 1.00 -0.89
CA LEU A 62 9.95 0.74 -1.75
C LEU A 62 8.83 1.75 -1.51
N ASP A 63 8.07 2.00 -2.57
CA ASP A 63 6.82 2.72 -2.49
C ASP A 63 5.68 1.72 -2.27
N ALA A 64 4.86 1.95 -1.26
CA ALA A 64 3.65 1.18 -1.01
C ALA A 64 2.41 2.07 -0.98
N VAL A 65 1.30 1.54 -1.47
CA VAL A 65 0.01 2.21 -1.38
C VAL A 65 -0.64 1.92 -0.03
N ALA A 66 -1.17 2.97 0.62
CA ALA A 66 -1.89 2.83 1.88
C ALA A 66 -3.35 2.45 1.60
N MET A 67 -3.76 1.25 2.02
CA MET A 67 -5.08 0.69 1.77
C MET A 67 -5.87 0.54 3.06
N ILE A 68 -7.18 0.73 2.96
CA ILE A 68 -8.11 0.40 4.04
C ILE A 68 -8.48 -1.06 3.83
N GLY A 69 -8.09 -1.93 4.77
CA GLY A 69 -8.47 -3.34 4.79
C GLY A 69 -9.97 -3.58 4.96
#